data_AF-A0A7V9UU85-F1
#
_entry.id   AF-A0A7V9UU85-F1
#
_cell.length_a   1.000
_cell.length_b   1.000
_cell.length_c   1.000
_cell.angle_alpha   90.00
_cell.angle_beta   90.00
_cell.angle_gamma   90.00
#
_symmetry.space_group_name_H-M   'P 1'
#
loop_
_entity.id
_entity.type
_entity.pdbx_description
1 polymer ?
#
loop_
_entity_poly.entity_id
_entity_poly.type
_entity_poly.pdbx_seq_one_letter_code
_entity_poly.pdbx_strand_id
1 'polypeptide(L)'
;EKCVPSWQVKDVLMFDTLKKNREFLFSYSSSCLQNGKESLDIVVMAELSADKKSYKVLKAWNANTKKEKFKKISTDNIKCEVKKV
;
A
#
# COMPACT_ATOMS: atom_id res chain seq x y z
N GLU A 1 18.44 -6.68 30.44
CA GLU A 1 17.54 -5.61 30.00
C GLU A 1 17.15 -5.85 28.54
N LYS A 2 15.86 -5.77 28.20
CA LYS A 2 15.41 -5.85 26.80
C LYS A 2 15.45 -4.44 26.23
N CYS A 3 16.42 -4.15 25.36
CA CYS A 3 16.48 -2.89 24.63
C CYS A 3 15.20 -2.70 23.82
N VAL A 4 14.49 -1.60 24.05
CA VAL A 4 13.38 -1.21 23.19
C VAL A 4 13.97 -0.87 21.83
N PRO A 5 13.50 -1.47 20.72
CA PRO A 5 13.99 -1.12 19.40
C PRO A 5 13.77 0.37 19.13
N SER A 6 14.85 1.07 18.80
CA SER A 6 14.79 2.46 18.34
C SER A 6 14.47 2.48 16.86
N TRP A 7 13.40 3.17 16.49
CA TRP A 7 12.96 3.32 15.11
C TRP A 7 13.25 4.74 14.63
N GLN A 8 13.88 4.87 13.46
CA GLN A 8 14.09 6.15 12.81
C GLN A 8 13.11 6.31 11.65
N VAL A 9 12.34 7.39 11.65
CA VAL A 9 11.49 7.77 10.50
C VAL A 9 12.39 8.32 9.40
N LYS A 10 12.37 7.69 8.23
CA LYS A 10 13.19 8.08 7.07
C LYS A 10 12.46 8.94 6.05
N ASP A 11 11.18 8.66 5.83
CA ASP A 11 10.32 9.39 4.91
C ASP A 11 8.86 9.28 5.37
N VAL A 12 8.03 10.24 4.97
CA VAL A 12 6.61 10.29 5.36
C VAL A 12 5.75 10.53 4.14
N LEU A 13 4.82 9.62 3.87
CA LEU A 13 3.77 9.85 2.88
C LEU A 13 2.65 10.68 3.51
N MET A 14 2.47 11.89 2.99
CA MET A 14 1.38 12.78 3.40
C MET A 14 0.19 12.67 2.46
N PHE A 15 -1.01 12.70 3.03
CA PHE A 15 -2.27 12.65 2.30
C PHE A 15 -3.28 13.58 2.96
N ASP A 16 -4.20 14.10 2.14
CA ASP A 16 -5.40 14.75 2.63
C ASP A 16 -6.32 13.75 3.34
N THR A 17 -7.44 14.25 3.86
CA THR A 17 -8.47 13.45 4.53
C THR A 17 -8.92 12.26 3.66
N LEU A 18 -8.86 11.06 4.24
CA LEU A 18 -9.34 9.84 3.61
C LEU A 18 -10.87 9.82 3.59
N LYS A 19 -11.44 9.49 2.43
CA LYS A 19 -12.89 9.21 2.33
C LYS A 19 -13.17 7.84 2.97
N LYS A 20 -14.38 7.67 3.53
CA LYS A 20 -14.80 6.44 4.25
C LYS A 20 -14.58 5.12 3.48
N ASN A 21 -14.61 5.15 2.16
CA ASN A 21 -14.45 3.99 1.29
C ASN A 21 -13.02 3.82 0.75
N ARG A 22 -12.06 4.60 1.25
CA ARG A 22 -10.66 4.54 0.84
C ARG A 22 -9.80 3.99 1.95
N GLU A 23 -8.84 3.15 1.56
CA GLU A 23 -7.92 2.53 2.49
C GLU A 23 -6.52 2.39 1.89
N PHE A 24 -5.56 2.11 2.77
CA PHE A 24 -4.19 1.81 2.40
C PHE A 24 -3.92 0.32 2.50
N LEU A 25 -3.49 -0.26 1.39
CA LEU A 25 -3.07 -1.65 1.28
C LEU A 25 -1.55 -1.67 1.15
N PHE A 26 -0.86 -2.26 2.12
CA PHE A 26 0.60 -2.36 2.17
C PHE A 26 1.05 -3.60 2.95
N SER A 27 2.30 -4.02 2.73
CA SER A 27 2.93 -5.13 3.47
C SER A 27 2.18 -6.49 3.31
N TYR A 28 2.42 -7.41 4.23
CA TYR A 28 1.87 -8.78 4.28
C TYR A 28 0.32 -8.85 4.37
N SER A 29 -0.33 -7.78 4.83
CA SER A 29 -1.79 -7.70 4.84
C SER A 29 -2.37 -7.29 3.48
N SER A 30 -1.54 -6.80 2.56
CA SER A 30 -1.97 -6.43 1.21
C SER A 30 -2.23 -7.67 0.35
N SER A 31 -3.28 -7.59 -0.45
CA SER A 31 -3.61 -8.52 -1.53
C SER A 31 -3.20 -7.97 -2.90
N CYS A 32 -2.37 -6.93 -2.91
CA CYS A 32 -1.98 -6.25 -4.13
C CYS A 32 -0.84 -6.99 -4.85
N LEU A 33 -1.04 -7.21 -6.15
CA LEU A 33 -0.05 -7.72 -7.08
C LEU A 33 0.43 -6.58 -7.96
N GLN A 34 1.75 -6.45 -8.11
CA GLN A 34 2.38 -5.60 -9.11
C GLN A 34 2.94 -6.48 -10.23
N ASN A 35 2.49 -6.26 -11.47
CA ASN A 35 2.83 -7.12 -12.61
C ASN A 35 2.54 -8.62 -12.34
N GLY A 36 1.46 -8.91 -11.61
CA GLY A 36 1.06 -10.28 -11.27
C GLY A 36 1.87 -10.95 -10.16
N LYS A 37 2.80 -10.24 -9.50
CA LYS A 37 3.61 -10.76 -8.39
C LYS A 37 3.33 -9.99 -7.10
N GLU A 38 3.39 -10.68 -5.98
CA GLU A 38 3.35 -10.04 -4.66
C GLU A 38 4.55 -9.09 -4.51
N SER A 39 4.30 -7.91 -3.97
CA SER A 39 5.36 -6.96 -3.65
C SER A 39 5.14 -6.43 -2.23
N LEU A 40 6.12 -6.63 -1.36
CA LEU A 40 6.04 -6.14 0.02
C LEU A 40 6.36 -4.64 0.11
N ASP A 41 7.02 -4.10 -0.92
CA ASP A 41 7.45 -2.70 -0.97
C ASP A 41 6.44 -1.78 -1.66
N ILE A 42 5.24 -2.27 -2.02
CA ILE A 42 4.19 -1.40 -2.55
C ILE A 42 3.26 -0.93 -1.44
N VAL A 43 2.93 0.35 -1.52
CA VAL A 43 1.87 0.99 -0.75
C VAL A 43 0.83 1.46 -1.76
N VAL A 44 -0.41 1.04 -1.57
CA VAL A 44 -1.51 1.34 -2.48
C VAL A 44 -2.62 2.05 -1.73
N MET A 45 -3.06 3.19 -2.24
CA MET A 45 -4.34 3.77 -1.86
C MET A 45 -5.40 3.23 -2.80
N ALA A 46 -6.38 2.53 -2.25
CA ALA A 46 -7.47 1.94 -3.01
C ALA A 46 -8.83 2.43 -2.50
N GLU A 47 -9.82 2.32 -3.36
CA GLU A 47 -11.23 2.52 -3.01
C GLU A 47 -11.93 1.17 -3.05
N LEU A 48 -12.55 0.78 -1.94
CA LEU A 48 -13.34 -0.46 -1.85
C LEU A 48 -14.65 -0.29 -2.61
N SER A 49 -14.85 -1.11 -3.63
CA SER A 49 -16.13 -1.27 -4.32
C SER A 49 -16.88 -2.41 -3.65
N ALA A 50 -17.72 -2.09 -2.65
CA ALA A 50 -18.43 -3.09 -1.85
C ALA A 50 -19.38 -3.98 -2.68
N ASP A 51 -19.97 -3.41 -3.73
CA ASP A 51 -20.82 -4.07 -4.73
C ASP A 51 -20.06 -5.14 -5.54
N LYS A 52 -18.80 -4.86 -5.90
CA LYS A 52 -17.98 -5.72 -6.75
C LYS A 52 -16.98 -6.58 -5.97
N LYS A 53 -16.92 -6.41 -4.63
CA LYS A 53 -15.91 -7.03 -3.76
C LYS A 53 -14.49 -6.87 -4.31
N SER A 54 -14.21 -5.69 -4.86
CA SER A 54 -12.97 -5.41 -5.56
C SER A 54 -12.41 -4.06 -5.15
N TYR A 55 -11.09 -3.90 -5.25
CA TYR A 55 -10.43 -2.62 -5.05
C TYR A 55 -10.21 -1.89 -6.36
N LYS A 56 -10.57 -0.60 -6.39
CA LYS A 56 -10.10 0.32 -7.42
C LYS A 56 -8.82 1.00 -6.92
N VAL A 57 -7.70 0.70 -7.56
CA VAL A 57 -6.41 1.34 -7.26
C VAL A 57 -6.49 2.83 -7.66
N LEU A 58 -6.24 3.74 -6.72
CA LEU A 58 -6.27 5.18 -6.96
C LEU A 58 -4.87 5.78 -7.10
N LYS A 59 -3.95 5.37 -6.21
CA LYS A 59 -2.56 5.82 -6.18
C LYS A 59 -1.68 4.70 -5.66
N ALA A 60 -0.41 4.69 -6.08
CA ALA A 60 0.56 3.72 -5.61
C ALA A 60 1.95 4.32 -5.45
N TRP A 61 2.70 3.78 -4.50
CA TRP A 61 4.07 4.13 -4.20
C TRP A 61 4.90 2.88 -3.97
N ASN A 62 6.16 2.92 -4.37
CA ASN A 62 7.17 1.97 -3.95
C ASN A 62 7.90 2.57 -2.74
N ALA A 63 7.91 1.87 -1.61
CA ALA A 63 8.59 2.28 -0.39
C ALA A 63 10.12 2.35 -0.54
N ASN A 64 10.67 1.64 -1.53
CA ASN A 64 12.09 1.59 -1.90
C ASN A 64 12.99 1.60 -0.67
N THR A 65 12.92 0.54 0.12
CA THR A 65 13.65 0.38 1.38
C THR A 65 15.15 0.63 1.24
N LYS A 66 15.72 0.34 0.06
CA LYS A 66 17.13 0.64 -0.27
C LYS A 66 17.46 2.13 -0.36
N LYS A 67 16.52 2.96 -0.81
CA LYS A 67 16.67 4.41 -0.94
C LYS A 67 16.01 5.18 0.21
N GLU A 68 15.40 4.46 1.15
CA GLU A 68 14.70 5.01 2.31
C GLU A 68 13.67 6.08 1.95
N LYS A 69 13.00 5.95 0.78
CA LYS A 69 12.13 6.99 0.23
C LYS A 69 10.98 6.42 -0.57
N PHE A 70 9.79 6.94 -0.34
CA PHE A 70 8.62 6.60 -1.13
C PHE A 70 8.72 7.23 -2.54
N LYS A 71 8.56 6.38 -3.56
CA LYS A 71 8.52 6.80 -4.96
C LYS A 71 7.15 6.50 -5.53
N LYS A 72 6.45 7.52 -6.04
CA LYS A 72 5.19 7.32 -6.77
C LYS A 72 5.43 6.44 -8.00
N ILE A 73 4.55 5.47 -8.22
CA ILE A 73 4.58 4.55 -9.36
C ILE A 73 3.24 4.59 -10.10
N SER A 74 3.22 4.07 -11.33
CA SER A 74 1.96 3.90 -12.08
C SER A 74 1.07 2.85 -11.41
N THR A 75 -0.24 3.02 -11.55
CA THR A 75 -1.28 2.09 -11.08
C THR A 75 -1.64 1.03 -12.11
N ASP A 76 -1.22 1.17 -13.37
CA ASP A 76 -1.72 0.37 -14.51
C ASP A 76 -1.54 -1.15 -14.33
N ASN A 77 -0.46 -1.56 -13.67
CA ASN A 77 -0.13 -2.95 -13.46
C ASN A 77 -0.32 -3.41 -12.01
N ILE A 78 -1.12 -2.66 -11.24
CA ILE A 78 -1.42 -2.98 -9.84
C ILE A 78 -2.86 -3.45 -9.75
N LYS A 79 -3.05 -4.67 -9.24
CA LYS A 79 -4.37 -5.25 -8.97
C LYS A 79 -4.43 -5.63 -7.50
N CYS A 80 -5.51 -5.26 -6.82
CA CYS A 80 -5.74 -5.63 -5.43
C CYS A 80 -7.10 -6.30 -5.31
N GLU A 81 -7.18 -7.38 -4.55
CA GLU A 81 -8.39 -8.19 -4.40
C GLU A 81 -8.87 -8.21 -2.95
N VAL A 82 -10.17 -8.31 -2.70
CA VAL A 82 -10.64 -8.52 -1.33
C VAL A 82 -10.34 -9.97 -0.96
N LYS A 83 -9.33 -10.22 -0.11
CA LYS A 83 -9.07 -11.58 0.41
C LYS A 83 -10.35 -12.04 1.13
N LYS A 84 -10.94 -13.15 0.67
CA LYS A 84 -11.93 -13.89 1.46
C LYS A 84 -11.20 -14.41 2.69
N VAL A 85 -11.52 -13.85 3.86
CA VAL A 85 -11.14 -14.43 5.16
C VAL A 85 -12.03 -15.64 5.41
#